data_AF-A0A6C2YHE2-F1
#
_entry.id   AF-A0A6C2YHE2-F1
#
_cell.length_a   1.000
_cell.length_b   1.000
_cell.length_c   1.000
_cell.angle_alpha   90.00
_cell.angle_beta   90.00
_cell.angle_gamma   90.00
#
_symmetry.space_group_name_H-M   'P 1'
#
loop_
_entity.id
_entity.type
_entity.pdbx_description
1 polymer ?
#
loop_
_entity_poly.entity_id
_entity_poly.type
_entity_poly.pdbx_seq_one_letter_code
_entity_poly.pdbx_strand_id
1 'polypeptide(L)'
;MTRNSDEQASDQGREPNDVVRTTRRGFLAGSLAMGGVIGVGTDIAAADRTMGESNSNPRLFRFVGGRIGGWVVRSSRAVIGEGLPSVERLDLGSGTTAIPDGAKWILRGVTSNPRYTTRTEKEQLVRKQAALGRPEATLSALIPIRKSAKWWELTQDERRDIFESQSKHTTIGLKYLPEIARRLHHCRDLSEPEPFDFITLFDYAKADESAFDDLLAALRATAEWKFVEREVDIRLERAS
;
A
#
# COMPACT_ATOMS: atom_id res chain seq x y z
N MET A 1 48.75 -42.33 -28.82
CA MET A 1 49.99 -42.19 -28.03
C MET A 1 50.05 -40.74 -27.57
N THR A 2 50.48 -40.37 -26.35
CA THR A 2 51.12 -41.17 -25.27
C THR A 2 50.66 -40.65 -23.90
N ARG A 3 50.88 -41.41 -22.80
CA ARG A 3 50.64 -40.97 -21.41
C ARG A 3 51.95 -40.57 -20.72
N ASN A 4 51.83 -39.75 -19.67
CA ASN A 4 52.48 -39.79 -18.34
C ASN A 4 52.57 -38.34 -17.78
N SER A 5 52.25 -38.02 -16.52
CA SER A 5 52.68 -38.57 -15.21
C SER A 5 54.11 -38.14 -14.84
N ASP A 6 54.44 -37.75 -13.59
CA ASP A 6 53.66 -37.40 -12.37
C ASP A 6 54.62 -36.70 -11.35
N GLU A 7 54.18 -36.47 -10.10
CA GLU A 7 55.01 -36.12 -8.90
C GLU A 7 55.57 -34.66 -8.82
N GLN A 8 55.38 -33.87 -7.73
CA GLN A 8 55.83 -33.97 -6.32
C GLN A 8 57.34 -33.65 -6.14
N ALA A 9 57.82 -32.85 -5.16
CA ALA A 9 57.21 -32.01 -4.11
C ALA A 9 58.17 -30.78 -3.83
N SER A 10 58.31 -30.07 -2.69
CA SER A 10 57.80 -30.15 -1.30
C SER A 10 58.01 -28.82 -0.51
N ASP A 11 57.11 -28.56 0.45
CA ASP A 11 57.34 -27.98 1.81
C ASP A 11 58.07 -26.62 2.05
N GLN A 12 57.39 -25.69 2.73
CA GLN A 12 57.72 -25.27 4.12
C GLN A 12 56.60 -24.40 4.71
N GLY A 13 56.04 -24.85 5.84
CA GLY A 13 54.75 -24.34 6.36
C GLY A 13 54.82 -23.31 7.50
N ARG A 14 53.62 -22.88 7.94
CA ARG A 14 53.38 -22.42 9.32
C ARG A 14 51.92 -22.65 9.71
N GLU A 15 51.73 -23.36 10.82
CA GLU A 15 50.44 -23.70 11.44
C GLU A 15 50.27 -22.91 12.78
N PRO A 16 49.11 -22.96 13.46
CA PRO A 16 48.52 -21.76 14.05
C PRO A 16 48.69 -21.65 15.57
N ASN A 17 48.18 -20.55 16.13
CA ASN A 17 47.26 -20.57 17.29
C ASN A 17 46.79 -19.14 17.56
N ASP A 18 45.48 -18.94 17.77
CA ASP A 18 45.02 -17.83 18.63
C ASP A 18 43.66 -18.14 19.26
N VAL A 19 43.66 -18.36 20.57
CA VAL A 19 42.48 -18.58 21.42
C VAL A 19 42.82 -18.02 22.80
N VAL A 20 41.99 -17.12 23.34
CA VAL A 20 41.55 -17.09 24.77
C VAL A 20 40.75 -15.81 25.13
N ARG A 21 39.82 -15.97 26.07
CA ARG A 21 39.11 -14.94 26.89
C ARG A 21 38.03 -14.05 26.25
N THR A 22 36.82 -14.60 26.35
CA THR A 22 35.64 -13.92 26.89
C THR A 22 35.95 -12.95 28.05
N THR A 23 35.29 -11.78 28.08
CA THR A 23 35.17 -10.90 29.26
C THR A 23 33.73 -10.80 29.73
N ARG A 24 33.52 -10.60 31.04
CA ARG A 24 32.20 -10.51 31.69
C ARG A 24 31.84 -9.07 32.08
N ARG A 25 30.54 -8.77 31.97
CA ARG A 25 29.71 -7.80 32.74
C ARG A 25 30.42 -6.67 33.52
N GLY A 26 29.97 -5.44 33.29
CA GLY A 26 29.85 -4.44 34.35
C GLY A 26 29.59 -3.01 33.84
N PHE A 27 28.40 -2.45 34.13
CA PHE A 27 28.25 -1.48 35.24
C PHE A 27 26.76 -1.18 35.52
N LEU A 28 26.47 -0.53 36.66
CA LEU A 28 25.14 -0.06 37.06
C LEU A 28 25.07 1.48 37.09
N ALA A 29 23.91 2.03 36.72
CA ALA A 29 23.27 3.24 37.26
C ALA A 29 21.83 3.26 36.72
N GLY A 30 20.79 3.32 37.54
CA GLY A 30 20.14 4.58 37.96
C GLY A 30 18.85 4.80 37.12
N SER A 31 17.65 5.03 37.68
CA SER A 31 17.32 5.45 39.05
C SER A 31 15.98 4.88 39.56
N LEU A 32 15.83 4.92 40.89
CA LEU A 32 14.58 4.84 41.64
C LEU A 32 13.70 6.08 41.38
N ALA A 33 12.40 6.15 41.73
CA ALA A 33 11.36 5.16 42.05
C ALA A 33 10.00 5.91 42.15
N MET A 34 9.15 5.58 43.14
CA MET A 34 7.80 6.10 43.43
C MET A 34 6.69 5.55 42.50
N GLY A 35 5.66 4.86 43.01
CA GLY A 35 5.43 4.39 44.38
C GLY A 35 4.21 3.46 44.41
N GLY A 36 4.25 2.41 45.24
CA GLY A 36 3.20 1.38 45.26
C GLY A 36 2.32 1.42 46.50
N VAL A 37 1.08 0.96 46.36
CA VAL A 37 0.23 0.48 47.45
C VAL A 37 -0.42 -0.83 47.00
N ILE A 38 -0.29 -1.88 47.80
CA ILE A 38 -1.05 -3.13 47.62
C ILE A 38 -2.33 -3.00 48.43
N GLY A 39 -3.46 -2.87 47.76
CA GLY A 39 -4.79 -2.89 48.36
C GLY A 39 -5.54 -4.16 47.96
N VAL A 40 -5.76 -5.08 48.90
CA VAL A 40 -6.66 -6.21 48.70
C VAL A 40 -8.07 -5.76 49.09
N GLY A 41 -8.93 -5.56 48.10
CA GLY A 41 -10.35 -5.20 48.29
C GLY A 41 -11.21 -5.92 47.26
N THR A 42 -12.01 -6.88 47.71
CA THR A 42 -12.93 -7.64 46.85
C THR A 42 -14.30 -6.97 46.80
N ASP A 43 -14.47 -6.01 45.91
CA ASP A 43 -15.78 -5.46 45.55
C ASP A 43 -16.02 -5.63 44.05
N ILE A 44 -16.82 -6.64 43.69
CA ILE A 44 -17.33 -6.81 42.31
C ILE A 44 -18.59 -5.93 42.17
N ALA A 45 -18.37 -4.62 42.18
CA ALA A 45 -19.38 -3.63 41.83
C ALA A 45 -19.37 -3.41 40.30
N ALA A 46 -20.55 -3.34 39.68
CA ALA A 46 -20.67 -3.34 38.23
C ALA A 46 -20.20 -2.01 37.60
N ALA A 47 -19.05 -2.04 36.93
CA ALA A 47 -18.72 -1.07 35.90
C ALA A 47 -19.44 -1.46 34.61
N ASP A 48 -20.58 -0.81 34.34
CA ASP A 48 -21.34 -0.99 33.10
C ASP A 48 -20.46 -0.66 31.89
N ARG A 49 -20.17 -1.69 31.08
CA ARG A 49 -19.37 -1.53 29.86
C ARG A 49 -20.30 -1.08 28.75
N THR A 50 -20.38 0.24 28.58
CA THR A 50 -21.01 0.93 27.45
C THR A 50 -20.80 0.18 26.14
N MET A 51 -21.85 -0.50 25.66
CA MET A 51 -21.81 -1.23 24.40
C MET A 51 -21.62 -0.24 23.24
N GLY A 52 -20.66 -0.52 22.35
CA GLY A 52 -20.61 0.13 21.05
C GLY A 52 -19.41 1.03 20.74
N GLU A 53 -18.28 0.93 21.44
CA GLU A 53 -17.02 1.34 20.82
C GLU A 53 -16.79 0.49 19.56
N SER A 54 -17.03 1.09 18.39
CA SER A 54 -16.94 0.38 17.12
C SER A 54 -15.50 -0.08 16.89
N ASN A 55 -15.29 -1.41 16.85
CA ASN A 55 -14.02 -2.07 16.52
C ASN A 55 -13.67 -1.89 15.03
N SER A 56 -13.53 -0.63 14.63
CA SER A 56 -13.34 -0.18 13.26
C SER A 56 -11.85 -0.22 12.95
N ASN A 57 -11.47 -1.15 12.08
CA ASN A 57 -10.09 -1.27 11.60
C ASN A 57 -9.64 0.06 10.97
N PRO A 58 -8.69 0.82 11.56
CA PRO A 58 -8.34 2.16 11.09
C PRO A 58 -7.59 2.16 9.74
N ARG A 59 -7.21 0.96 9.26
CA ARG A 59 -6.64 0.76 7.93
C ARG A 59 -7.69 0.46 6.86
N LEU A 60 -8.94 0.16 7.23
CA LEU A 60 -10.03 -0.09 6.30
C LEU A 60 -10.63 1.23 5.80
N PHE A 61 -10.80 1.33 4.48
CA PHE A 61 -11.45 2.43 3.80
C PHE A 61 -12.61 1.91 2.97
N ARG A 62 -13.65 2.76 2.81
CA ARG A 62 -14.79 2.57 1.92
C ARG A 62 -14.84 3.68 0.88
N PHE A 63 -15.38 3.34 -0.28
CA PHE A 63 -15.57 4.20 -1.44
C PHE A 63 -17.01 3.96 -1.90
N VAL A 64 -17.94 4.86 -1.54
CA VAL A 64 -19.37 4.68 -1.79
C VAL A 64 -19.79 5.54 -2.96
N GLY A 65 -20.29 4.92 -4.04
CA GLY A 65 -20.89 5.63 -5.16
C GLY A 65 -22.39 5.80 -4.99
N GLY A 66 -22.88 7.03 -5.06
CA GLY A 66 -24.32 7.32 -4.91
C GLY A 66 -24.68 8.75 -5.33
N ARG A 67 -25.54 9.38 -4.53
CA ARG A 67 -25.94 10.80 -4.66
C ARG A 67 -25.34 11.73 -3.61
N ILE A 68 -24.73 11.17 -2.57
CA ILE A 68 -24.20 11.87 -1.41
C ILE A 68 -22.69 11.64 -1.36
N GLY A 69 -21.93 12.66 -0.98
CA GLY A 69 -20.48 12.57 -0.84
C GLY A 69 -19.74 13.89 -1.07
N GLY A 70 -18.53 13.98 -0.52
CA GLY A 70 -17.65 15.15 -0.62
C GLY A 70 -17.02 15.37 -2.00
N TRP A 71 -17.23 14.44 -2.94
CA TRP A 71 -16.67 14.49 -4.30
C TRP A 71 -17.78 14.36 -5.34
N VAL A 72 -17.78 15.23 -6.34
CA VAL A 72 -18.64 15.17 -7.54
C VAL A 72 -17.94 14.35 -8.61
N VAL A 73 -18.66 13.44 -9.26
CA VAL A 73 -18.12 12.62 -10.36
C VAL A 73 -18.14 13.42 -11.67
N ARG A 74 -16.95 13.74 -12.20
CA ARG A 74 -16.76 14.39 -13.51
C ARG A 74 -16.85 13.38 -14.65
N SER A 75 -16.33 12.18 -14.46
CA SER A 75 -16.45 11.07 -15.42
C SER A 75 -16.24 9.72 -14.73
N SER A 76 -16.78 8.66 -15.35
CA SER A 76 -16.52 7.26 -14.99
C SER A 76 -16.45 6.44 -16.27
N ARG A 77 -15.33 5.75 -16.49
CA ARG A 77 -15.06 4.99 -17.72
C ARG A 77 -14.52 3.61 -17.38
N ALA A 78 -15.17 2.55 -17.89
CA ALA A 78 -14.52 1.24 -17.98
C ALA A 78 -13.36 1.33 -18.98
N VAL A 79 -12.13 1.05 -18.53
CA VAL A 79 -10.92 1.06 -19.38
C VAL A 79 -10.66 -0.34 -19.93
N ILE A 80 -10.85 -1.36 -19.08
CA ILE A 80 -10.93 -2.77 -19.48
C ILE A 80 -11.90 -3.51 -18.55
N GLY A 81 -12.59 -4.52 -19.07
CA GLY A 81 -13.56 -5.31 -18.32
C GLY A 81 -14.88 -4.58 -18.02
N GLU A 82 -15.62 -5.10 -17.03
CA GLU A 82 -16.91 -4.53 -16.62
C GLU A 82 -16.73 -3.20 -15.85
N GLY A 83 -17.55 -2.20 -16.18
CA GLY A 83 -17.58 -0.90 -15.51
C GLY A 83 -18.20 -0.93 -14.10
N LEU A 84 -18.61 0.23 -13.61
CA LEU A 84 -19.43 0.37 -12.38
C LEU A 84 -20.68 1.20 -12.69
N PRO A 85 -21.80 0.99 -11.98
CA PRO A 85 -23.01 1.80 -12.16
C PRO A 85 -22.73 3.31 -12.04
N SER A 86 -23.28 4.10 -12.96
CA SER A 86 -23.08 5.56 -12.99
C SER A 86 -23.68 6.22 -11.74
N VAL A 87 -22.91 7.11 -11.11
CA VAL A 87 -23.19 7.75 -9.82
C VAL A 87 -22.81 9.23 -9.88
N GLU A 88 -23.48 10.04 -9.07
CA GLU A 88 -23.40 11.51 -9.10
C GLU A 88 -22.27 12.03 -8.17
N ARG A 89 -22.08 11.35 -7.03
CA ARG A 89 -21.10 11.70 -5.99
C ARG A 89 -20.45 10.46 -5.37
N LEU A 90 -19.24 10.63 -4.81
CA LEU A 90 -18.57 9.64 -3.97
C LEU A 90 -18.40 10.11 -2.52
N ASP A 91 -18.75 9.25 -1.55
CA ASP A 91 -18.27 9.33 -0.16
C ASP A 91 -16.98 8.51 -0.01
N LEU A 92 -15.96 9.11 0.61
CA LEU A 92 -14.65 8.49 0.86
C LEU A 92 -14.38 8.53 2.37
N GLY A 93 -14.35 7.36 3.02
CA GLY A 93 -14.26 7.30 4.48
C GLY A 93 -13.46 6.11 5.01
N SER A 94 -13.01 6.22 6.27
CA SER A 94 -12.41 5.11 7.02
C SER A 94 -13.45 4.37 7.86
N GLY A 95 -13.17 3.08 8.13
CA GLY A 95 -13.99 2.25 9.00
C GLY A 95 -15.35 1.82 8.43
N THR A 96 -16.08 1.07 9.25
CA THR A 96 -17.32 0.33 8.91
C THR A 96 -18.59 1.15 9.20
N THR A 97 -18.59 2.45 8.92
CA THR A 97 -19.79 3.30 9.05
C THR A 97 -20.91 2.78 8.14
N ALA A 98 -22.17 2.99 8.56
CA ALA A 98 -23.35 2.63 7.78
C ALA A 98 -23.31 3.22 6.36
N ILE A 99 -23.85 2.45 5.41
CA ILE A 99 -23.95 2.81 4.00
C ILE A 99 -25.06 3.87 3.84
N PRO A 100 -24.80 5.04 3.22
CA PRO A 100 -25.85 6.01 2.92
C PRO A 100 -26.93 5.46 1.99
N ASP A 101 -28.19 5.81 2.26
CA ASP A 101 -29.32 5.47 1.39
C ASP A 101 -29.10 5.99 -0.04
N GLY A 102 -29.45 5.16 -1.03
CA GLY A 102 -29.24 5.48 -2.44
C GLY A 102 -27.79 5.29 -2.94
N ALA A 103 -26.92 4.65 -2.16
CA ALA A 103 -25.68 4.06 -2.69
C ALA A 103 -26.00 3.03 -3.78
N LYS A 104 -25.33 3.11 -4.93
CA LYS A 104 -25.44 2.13 -6.04
C LYS A 104 -24.34 1.08 -6.01
N TRP A 105 -23.21 1.38 -5.37
CA TRP A 105 -22.12 0.46 -5.12
C TRP A 105 -21.25 0.96 -3.95
N ILE A 106 -20.59 0.02 -3.28
CA ILE A 106 -19.52 0.28 -2.32
C ILE A 106 -18.32 -0.54 -2.77
N LEU A 107 -17.12 0.04 -2.70
CA LEU A 107 -15.87 -0.71 -2.69
C LEU A 107 -15.19 -0.53 -1.33
N ARG A 108 -14.50 -1.56 -0.85
CA ARG A 108 -13.76 -1.56 0.43
C ARG A 108 -12.32 -1.97 0.19
N GLY A 109 -11.37 -1.42 0.94
CA GLY A 109 -9.95 -1.77 0.82
C GLY A 109 -9.12 -1.38 2.04
N VAL A 110 -8.04 -2.11 2.31
CA VAL A 110 -7.14 -1.86 3.45
C VAL A 110 -5.79 -1.30 3.02
N THR A 111 -5.28 -0.31 3.77
CA THR A 111 -3.86 0.06 3.70
C THR A 111 -3.00 -1.05 4.32
N SER A 112 -1.86 -1.35 3.68
CA SER A 112 -1.02 -2.50 4.00
C SER A 112 0.47 -2.14 3.92
N ASN A 113 1.34 -3.06 4.32
CA ASN A 113 2.78 -2.92 4.11
C ASN A 113 3.13 -2.95 2.61
N PRO A 114 4.22 -2.28 2.18
CA PRO A 114 4.74 -2.43 0.82
C PRO A 114 4.98 -3.90 0.46
N ARG A 115 4.61 -4.28 -0.78
CA ARG A 115 4.74 -5.65 -1.29
C ARG A 115 5.89 -5.85 -2.27
N TYR A 116 6.36 -4.77 -2.91
CA TYR A 116 7.48 -4.82 -3.87
C TYR A 116 8.61 -3.82 -3.56
N THR A 117 8.30 -2.69 -2.93
CA THR A 117 9.21 -1.53 -2.80
C THR A 117 10.48 -1.86 -2.01
N THR A 118 11.64 -1.60 -2.61
CA THR A 118 12.95 -1.75 -1.96
C THR A 118 13.24 -0.60 -0.97
N ARG A 119 14.34 -0.70 -0.21
CA ARG A 119 14.76 0.37 0.72
C ARG A 119 15.02 1.69 -0.03
N THR A 120 15.82 1.66 -1.09
CA THR A 120 16.19 2.85 -1.87
C THR A 120 14.98 3.53 -2.52
N GLU A 121 14.07 2.74 -3.09
CA GLU A 121 12.79 3.24 -3.62
C GLU A 121 11.93 3.88 -2.52
N LYS A 122 11.82 3.24 -1.35
CA LYS A 122 11.06 3.80 -0.22
C LYS A 122 11.65 5.13 0.25
N GLU A 123 12.97 5.25 0.31
CA GLU A 123 13.65 6.50 0.67
C GLU A 123 13.41 7.62 -0.35
N GLN A 124 13.46 7.30 -1.66
CA GLN A 124 13.13 8.26 -2.73
C GLN A 124 11.67 8.71 -2.67
N LEU A 125 10.73 7.76 -2.48
CA LEU A 125 9.31 8.05 -2.35
C LEU A 125 9.00 8.92 -1.12
N VAL A 126 9.55 8.59 0.05
CA VAL A 126 9.33 9.36 1.29
C VAL A 126 9.89 10.78 1.20
N ARG A 127 10.98 11.01 0.45
CA ARG A 127 11.53 12.35 0.21
C ARG A 127 10.72 13.22 -0.76
N LYS A 128 9.85 12.62 -1.58
CA LYS A 128 9.11 13.32 -2.66
C LYS A 128 7.59 13.37 -2.50
N GLN A 129 6.97 12.35 -1.89
CA GLN A 129 5.52 12.19 -1.99
C GLN A 129 4.76 13.17 -1.09
N ALA A 130 3.79 13.87 -1.67
CA ALA A 130 2.82 14.65 -0.92
C ALA A 130 1.78 13.75 -0.21
N ALA A 131 1.13 14.30 0.82
CA ALA A 131 -0.06 13.71 1.41
C ALA A 131 -1.30 13.98 0.54
N LEU A 132 -2.30 13.09 0.64
CA LEU A 132 -3.65 13.36 0.13
C LEU A 132 -4.35 14.42 0.99
N GLY A 133 -5.32 15.12 0.41
CA GLY A 133 -6.19 16.09 1.08
C GLY A 133 -5.63 17.52 1.15
N ARG A 134 -4.69 17.88 0.27
CA ARG A 134 -4.12 19.23 0.23
C ARG A 134 -5.14 20.28 -0.24
N PRO A 135 -5.06 21.54 0.22
CA PRO A 135 -6.01 22.59 -0.17
C PRO A 135 -6.10 22.80 -1.69
N GLU A 136 -4.98 22.78 -2.40
CA GLU A 136 -4.90 22.93 -3.86
C GLU A 136 -5.38 21.68 -4.63
N ALA A 137 -5.32 20.50 -4.00
CA ALA A 137 -5.70 19.21 -4.57
C ALA A 137 -7.24 19.06 -4.64
N THR A 138 -7.82 19.83 -5.55
CA THR A 138 -9.26 19.94 -5.82
C THR A 138 -9.77 18.88 -6.78
N LEU A 139 -8.87 18.19 -7.50
CA LEU A 139 -9.21 17.04 -8.33
C LEU A 139 -8.71 15.75 -7.70
N SER A 140 -9.41 14.66 -7.97
CA SER A 140 -9.03 13.32 -7.53
C SER A 140 -9.39 12.28 -8.58
N ALA A 141 -8.68 11.16 -8.58
CA ALA A 141 -9.02 9.99 -9.37
C ALA A 141 -9.11 8.76 -8.48
N LEU A 142 -10.20 8.01 -8.63
CA LEU A 142 -10.38 6.70 -8.03
C LEU A 142 -10.29 5.66 -9.14
N ILE A 143 -9.28 4.79 -9.06
CA ILE A 143 -9.02 3.76 -10.06
C ILE A 143 -8.95 2.39 -9.37
N PRO A 144 -10.07 1.64 -9.33
CA PRO A 144 -10.11 0.24 -8.92
C PRO A 144 -9.55 -0.66 -10.04
N ILE A 145 -8.71 -1.62 -9.65
CA ILE A 145 -7.93 -2.47 -10.57
C ILE A 145 -8.02 -3.94 -10.13
N ARG A 146 -8.32 -4.85 -11.06
CA ARG A 146 -8.19 -6.30 -10.90
C ARG A 146 -7.16 -6.86 -11.89
N LYS A 147 -6.29 -7.74 -11.40
CA LYS A 147 -5.35 -8.50 -12.19
C LYS A 147 -5.81 -9.95 -12.34
N SER A 148 -5.42 -10.53 -13.46
CA SER A 148 -5.77 -11.89 -13.85
C SER A 148 -5.19 -12.96 -12.93
N ALA A 149 -5.82 -14.14 -12.90
CA ALA A 149 -5.35 -15.31 -12.15
C ALA A 149 -3.86 -15.60 -12.42
N LYS A 150 -3.43 -15.49 -13.68
CA LYS A 150 -2.03 -15.64 -14.11
C LYS A 150 -1.05 -14.74 -13.38
N TRP A 151 -1.43 -13.53 -12.99
CA TRP A 151 -0.57 -12.67 -12.18
C TRP A 151 -0.43 -13.21 -10.75
N TRP A 152 -1.52 -13.75 -10.18
CA TRP A 152 -1.54 -14.27 -8.82
C TRP A 152 -0.90 -15.66 -8.68
N GLU A 153 -0.73 -16.38 -9.79
CA GLU A 153 0.05 -17.62 -9.90
C GLU A 153 1.57 -17.37 -9.87
N LEU A 154 2.05 -16.20 -10.31
CA LEU A 154 3.46 -15.84 -10.36
C LEU A 154 4.11 -15.72 -8.96
N THR A 155 5.39 -16.09 -8.88
CA THR A 155 6.21 -15.94 -7.69
C THR A 155 6.41 -14.47 -7.29
N GLN A 156 6.96 -14.26 -6.10
CA GLN A 156 7.19 -12.91 -5.56
C GLN A 156 8.28 -12.16 -6.35
N ASP A 157 9.30 -12.87 -6.82
CA ASP A 157 10.40 -12.38 -7.65
C ASP A 157 9.93 -12.12 -9.10
N GLU A 158 9.18 -13.04 -9.73
CA GLU A 158 8.58 -12.81 -11.06
C GLU A 158 7.70 -11.56 -11.09
N ARG A 159 6.79 -11.40 -10.10
CA ARG A 159 5.95 -10.19 -9.99
C ARG A 159 6.76 -8.93 -9.74
N ARG A 160 7.84 -9.01 -8.95
CA ARG A 160 8.73 -7.87 -8.66
C ARG A 160 9.54 -7.46 -9.90
N ASP A 161 9.98 -8.41 -10.71
CA ASP A 161 10.69 -8.15 -11.96
C ASP A 161 9.77 -7.46 -12.98
N ILE A 162 8.57 -8.00 -13.20
CA ILE A 162 7.58 -7.37 -14.08
C ILE A 162 7.23 -5.96 -13.59
N PHE A 163 7.03 -5.76 -12.27
CA PHE A 163 6.67 -4.48 -11.66
C PHE A 163 7.74 -3.38 -11.86
N GLU A 164 9.02 -3.64 -11.60
CA GLU A 164 10.05 -2.58 -11.67
C GLU A 164 11.15 -2.81 -12.72
N SER A 165 11.63 -4.04 -12.92
CA SER A 165 12.66 -4.32 -13.94
C SER A 165 12.14 -4.06 -15.35
N GLN A 166 10.93 -4.55 -15.64
CA GLN A 166 10.29 -4.43 -16.95
C GLN A 166 9.39 -3.19 -17.04
N SER A 167 8.53 -2.95 -16.04
CA SER A 167 7.48 -1.91 -16.11
C SER A 167 7.85 -0.59 -15.48
N LYS A 168 8.94 -0.52 -14.71
CA LYS A 168 9.46 0.73 -14.13
C LYS A 168 8.42 1.48 -13.28
N HIS A 169 7.48 0.78 -12.63
CA HIS A 169 6.30 1.37 -11.99
C HIS A 169 6.64 2.50 -11.01
N THR A 170 7.57 2.26 -10.08
CA THR A 170 8.02 3.27 -9.11
C THR A 170 8.81 4.37 -9.80
N THR A 171 9.66 4.01 -10.77
CA THR A 171 10.50 4.93 -11.55
C THR A 171 9.67 5.88 -12.43
N ILE A 172 8.51 5.44 -12.94
CA ILE A 172 7.52 6.27 -13.63
C ILE A 172 6.83 7.19 -12.63
N GLY A 173 6.25 6.63 -11.55
CA GLY A 173 5.54 7.41 -10.53
C GLY A 173 6.39 8.52 -9.88
N LEU A 174 7.69 8.27 -9.66
CA LEU A 174 8.66 9.23 -9.09
C LEU A 174 8.88 10.50 -9.94
N LYS A 175 8.40 10.54 -11.19
CA LYS A 175 8.44 11.73 -12.06
C LYS A 175 7.32 12.73 -11.75
N TYR A 176 6.21 12.27 -11.16
CA TYR A 176 4.97 13.02 -10.95
C TYR A 176 4.74 13.33 -9.45
N LEU A 177 5.83 13.39 -8.67
CA LEU A 177 5.83 13.73 -7.25
C LEU A 177 6.70 14.98 -7.03
N PRO A 178 6.24 15.98 -6.27
CA PRO A 178 5.12 15.94 -5.31
C PRO A 178 3.69 16.13 -5.86
N GLU A 179 3.52 16.50 -7.11
CA GLU A 179 2.27 17.05 -7.69
C GLU A 179 1.07 16.10 -7.53
N ILE A 180 1.28 14.81 -7.86
CA ILE A 180 0.26 13.77 -7.75
C ILE A 180 0.42 13.01 -6.41
N ALA A 181 -0.40 13.36 -5.42
CA ALA A 181 -0.47 12.57 -4.19
C ALA A 181 -1.25 11.26 -4.42
N ARG A 182 -0.95 10.20 -3.64
CA ARG A 182 -1.54 8.86 -3.87
C ARG A 182 -1.70 8.03 -2.59
N ARG A 183 -2.67 7.11 -2.58
CA ARG A 183 -2.85 6.05 -1.58
C ARG A 183 -3.31 4.74 -2.24
N LEU A 184 -2.64 3.64 -1.90
CA LEU A 184 -2.98 2.29 -2.33
C LEU A 184 -3.78 1.57 -1.24
N HIS A 185 -4.86 0.89 -1.63
CA HIS A 185 -5.63 0.00 -0.78
C HIS A 185 -5.69 -1.38 -1.46
N HIS A 186 -5.54 -2.43 -0.67
CA HIS A 186 -5.68 -3.82 -1.11
C HIS A 186 -7.07 -4.34 -0.76
N CYS A 187 -7.74 -5.03 -1.66
CA CYS A 187 -9.10 -5.54 -1.46
C CYS A 187 -9.30 -7.01 -1.82
N ARG A 188 -8.41 -7.61 -2.62
CA ARG A 188 -8.41 -9.06 -2.97
C ARG A 188 -8.60 -9.99 -1.79
N ASP A 189 -7.85 -9.75 -0.71
CA ASP A 189 -7.68 -10.68 0.41
C ASP A 189 -8.52 -10.23 1.65
N LEU A 190 -9.66 -9.58 1.43
CA LEU A 190 -10.63 -9.25 2.49
C LEU A 190 -11.54 -10.45 2.81
N SER A 191 -12.12 -10.45 4.01
CA SER A 191 -13.10 -11.48 4.43
C SER A 191 -14.40 -11.42 3.63
N GLU A 192 -14.76 -10.22 3.20
CA GLU A 192 -15.88 -9.95 2.30
C GLU A 192 -15.34 -9.77 0.88
N PRO A 193 -15.78 -10.57 -0.12
CA PRO A 193 -15.27 -10.46 -1.48
C PRO A 193 -15.49 -9.07 -2.11
N GLU A 194 -14.49 -8.59 -2.83
CA GLU A 194 -14.53 -7.33 -3.59
C GLU A 194 -14.30 -7.60 -5.09
N PRO A 195 -14.90 -6.81 -6.00
CA PRO A 195 -14.82 -7.07 -7.45
C PRO A 195 -13.46 -6.69 -8.08
N PHE A 196 -12.51 -6.19 -7.29
CA PHE A 196 -11.18 -5.73 -7.67
C PHE A 196 -10.11 -6.23 -6.69
N ASP A 197 -8.83 -6.17 -7.08
CA ASP A 197 -7.70 -6.53 -6.20
C ASP A 197 -7.14 -5.33 -5.42
N PHE A 198 -7.19 -4.16 -6.05
CA PHE A 198 -6.66 -2.91 -5.54
C PHE A 198 -7.65 -1.76 -5.76
N ILE A 199 -7.65 -0.79 -4.86
CA ILE A 199 -8.29 0.52 -5.05
C ILE A 199 -7.20 1.58 -4.92
N THR A 200 -6.84 2.22 -6.04
CA THR A 200 -5.89 3.32 -6.05
C THR A 200 -6.61 4.65 -6.02
N LEU A 201 -6.20 5.54 -5.13
CA LEU A 201 -6.74 6.89 -4.96
C LEU A 201 -5.62 7.90 -5.17
N PHE A 202 -5.86 8.92 -5.99
CA PHE A 202 -4.94 10.01 -6.26
C PHE A 202 -5.61 11.36 -6.01
N ASP A 203 -4.86 12.39 -5.59
CA ASP A 203 -5.32 13.79 -5.65
C ASP A 203 -4.22 14.75 -6.09
N TYR A 204 -4.65 15.81 -6.78
CA TYR A 204 -3.80 16.70 -7.57
C TYR A 204 -4.54 18.02 -7.87
N ALA A 205 -3.81 19.08 -8.23
CA ALA A 205 -4.43 20.36 -8.56
C ALA A 205 -4.96 20.39 -10.01
N LYS A 206 -5.82 21.36 -10.34
CA LYS A 206 -6.38 21.49 -11.70
C LYS A 206 -5.33 21.69 -12.80
N ALA A 207 -4.16 22.22 -12.46
CA ALA A 207 -3.04 22.38 -13.39
C ALA A 207 -2.35 21.03 -13.74
N ASP A 208 -2.45 20.03 -12.85
CA ASP A 208 -1.71 18.78 -12.95
C ASP A 208 -2.50 17.66 -13.65
N GLU A 209 -3.75 17.92 -14.09
CA GLU A 209 -4.62 16.88 -14.67
C GLU A 209 -4.03 16.25 -15.95
N SER A 210 -3.36 17.03 -16.79
CA SER A 210 -2.64 16.52 -17.96
C SER A 210 -1.46 15.62 -17.56
N ALA A 211 -0.68 16.02 -16.54
CA ALA A 211 0.42 15.24 -16.02
C ALA A 211 -0.07 13.92 -15.38
N PHE A 212 -1.26 13.93 -14.77
CA PHE A 212 -1.91 12.72 -14.27
C PHE A 212 -2.36 11.79 -15.40
N ASP A 213 -2.92 12.32 -16.50
CA ASP A 213 -3.27 11.52 -17.67
C ASP A 213 -2.03 10.93 -18.37
N ASP A 214 -0.93 11.67 -18.46
CA ASP A 214 0.37 11.18 -18.94
C ASP A 214 0.92 10.04 -18.05
N LEU A 215 0.81 10.15 -16.72
CA LEU A 215 1.19 9.10 -15.78
C LEU A 215 0.38 7.82 -16.04
N LEU A 216 -0.94 7.92 -16.22
CA LEU A 216 -1.78 6.77 -16.51
C LEU A 216 -1.50 6.17 -17.89
N ALA A 217 -1.27 7.00 -18.91
CA ALA A 217 -0.89 6.53 -20.24
C ALA A 217 0.44 5.76 -20.21
N ALA A 218 1.44 6.28 -19.49
CA ALA A 218 2.73 5.63 -19.30
C ALA A 218 2.60 4.28 -18.56
N LEU A 219 1.79 4.20 -17.50
CA LEU A 219 1.56 2.96 -16.75
C LEU A 219 0.77 1.93 -17.57
N ARG A 220 -0.28 2.35 -18.29
CA ARG A 220 -1.11 1.47 -19.14
C ARG A 220 -0.35 0.86 -20.32
N ALA A 221 0.77 1.46 -20.74
CA ALA A 221 1.65 0.94 -21.79
C ALA A 221 2.66 -0.13 -21.30
N THR A 222 2.71 -0.44 -20.00
CA THR A 222 3.74 -1.32 -19.41
C THR A 222 3.50 -2.82 -19.60
N ALA A 223 4.53 -3.63 -19.32
CA ALA A 223 4.39 -5.10 -19.24
C ALA A 223 3.46 -5.54 -18.09
N GLU A 224 3.43 -4.81 -16.97
CA GLU A 224 2.55 -5.04 -15.84
C GLU A 224 1.07 -4.91 -16.21
N TRP A 225 0.72 -3.93 -17.05
CA TRP A 225 -0.68 -3.70 -17.42
C TRP A 225 -1.28 -4.79 -18.31
N LYS A 226 -0.45 -5.61 -18.96
CA LYS A 226 -0.88 -6.82 -19.69
C LYS A 226 -1.56 -7.86 -18.80
N PHE A 227 -1.41 -7.74 -17.47
CA PHE A 227 -2.06 -8.61 -16.49
C PHE A 227 -3.34 -8.02 -15.89
N VAL A 228 -3.67 -6.75 -16.17
CA VAL A 228 -4.91 -6.09 -15.71
C VAL A 228 -6.07 -6.57 -16.58
N GLU A 229 -7.16 -7.00 -15.95
CA GLU A 229 -8.36 -7.51 -16.63
C GLU A 229 -9.64 -6.73 -16.29
N ARG A 230 -9.62 -5.92 -15.23
CA ARG A 230 -10.68 -4.97 -14.91
C ARG A 230 -10.08 -3.66 -14.40
N GLU A 231 -10.43 -2.55 -15.01
CA GLU A 231 -10.02 -1.20 -14.62
C GLU A 231 -11.17 -0.22 -14.88
N VAL A 232 -11.50 0.59 -13.87
CA VAL A 232 -12.47 1.69 -14.02
C VAL A 232 -11.78 2.99 -13.62
N ASP A 233 -11.83 3.99 -14.51
CA ASP A 233 -11.20 5.30 -14.36
C ASP A 233 -12.28 6.31 -13.97
N ILE A 234 -12.34 6.68 -12.69
CA ILE A 234 -13.35 7.61 -12.14
C ILE A 234 -12.67 8.92 -11.76
N ARG A 235 -13.05 10.02 -12.42
CA ARG A 235 -12.52 11.37 -12.14
C ARG A 235 -13.49 12.17 -11.31
N LEU A 236 -12.92 12.87 -10.34
CA LEU A 236 -13.62 13.54 -9.25
C LEU A 236 -13.19 15.00 -9.17
N GLU A 237 -14.11 15.85 -8.75
CA GLU A 237 -13.83 17.20 -8.27
C GLU A 237 -14.41 17.37 -6.87
N ARG A 238 -13.64 18.01 -5.99
CA ARG A 238 -14.03 18.23 -4.59
C ARG A 238 -15.24 19.16 -4.56
N ALA A 239 -16.23 18.82 -3.74
CA ALA A 239 -17.39 19.67 -3.54
C ALA A 239 -16.97 21.04 -3.01
N SER A 240 -17.58 22.09 -3.59
CA SER A 240 -17.64 23.46 -3.06
C SER A 240 -18.61 23.54 -1.89
#